data_AF-A0A261F7Y9-F1
#
_entry.id   AF-A0A261F7Y9-F1
#
_cell.length_a   1.000
_cell.length_b   1.000
_cell.length_c   1.000
_cell.angle_alpha   90.00
_cell.angle_beta   90.00
_cell.angle_gamma   90.00
#
_symmetry.space_group_name_H-M   'P 1'
#
loop_
_entity.id
_entity.type
_entity.pdbx_description
1 polymer ?
#
loop_
_entity_poly.entity_id
_entity_poly.type
_entity_poly.pdbx_seq_one_letter_code
_entity_poly.pdbx_strand_id
1 'polypeptide(L)'
;MVSARGSYKQPDGKLISATIAAESLATPVISEVSFDGDFFADDDLGGDASLTPVEHALSGLPLTWSLQDYQERIAAAIPANLHLEGTDARALALAVRRAAGKLVGEQAQESVASEAGTGKKPGLPQDAFDTGNLTSSNLSWDELKRRWNSLDLAIVEPQTSAQQPFEPAMQMAVDEVIAERTRKGEMPALIRFWEWASPAVIIGLFQSLSAEVNMQAARERGITVVRRITGGGAMFVEPGNTITYSLTVPRDFIEGLNSEDAYRLCEAWAIGALRSVGIKAAHAPLNDVVSPAGKIGGAAQRRYPKSEAGAGVPGSVLPGAVLHHTTMAYDIDAVAMTQVLRPHQEKLAAHAVKSAAKRVDPMKSQSGMSRREIMEAMARYAHEFVPGLRSYQLPEDVLKEARELAQSKYSNPQWTGRIA
;
A
#
# COMPACT_ATOMS: atom_id res chain seq x y z
N MET A 1 -12.57 -9.13 30.99
CA MET A 1 -11.84 -9.16 29.71
C MET A 1 -10.59 -8.29 29.84
N VAL A 2 -9.43 -8.90 29.65
CA VAL A 2 -8.12 -8.23 29.62
C VAL A 2 -7.55 -8.35 28.22
N SER A 3 -6.89 -7.31 27.73
CA SER A 3 -6.28 -7.33 26.39
C SER A 3 -4.85 -6.85 26.41
N ALA A 4 -4.06 -7.36 25.46
CA ALA A 4 -2.68 -6.95 25.25
C ALA A 4 -2.36 -6.89 23.77
N ARG A 5 -1.44 -5.99 23.44
CA ARG A 5 -0.91 -5.84 22.09
C ARG A 5 0.54 -6.29 22.03
N GLY A 6 0.85 -7.16 21.09
CA GLY A 6 2.19 -7.58 20.73
C GLY A 6 2.50 -7.09 19.33
N SER A 7 3.72 -6.60 19.11
CA SER A 7 4.17 -6.14 17.79
C SER A 7 5.50 -6.76 17.45
N TYR A 8 5.72 -7.09 16.19
CA TYR A 8 6.97 -7.62 15.64
C TYR A 8 7.33 -6.84 14.38
N LYS A 9 8.59 -6.40 14.30
CA LYS A 9 9.13 -5.69 13.14
C LYS A 9 10.05 -6.63 12.40
N GLN A 10 9.75 -6.88 11.14
CA GLN A 10 10.55 -7.73 10.28
C GLN A 10 11.87 -7.05 9.87
N PRO A 11 12.87 -7.82 9.40
CA PRO A 11 14.14 -7.28 8.93
C PRO A 11 14.03 -6.24 7.80
N ASP A 12 13.00 -6.35 6.94
CA ASP A 12 12.71 -5.39 5.87
C ASP A 12 12.07 -4.08 6.36
N GLY A 13 11.74 -4.03 7.66
CA GLY A 13 11.17 -2.88 8.34
C GLY A 13 9.65 -2.88 8.48
N LYS A 14 8.94 -3.85 7.86
CA LYS A 14 7.48 -3.97 7.96
C LYS A 14 7.05 -4.40 9.37
N LEU A 15 5.97 -3.81 9.87
CA LEU A 15 5.45 -4.10 11.21
C LEU A 15 4.18 -4.92 11.14
N ILE A 16 4.11 -5.93 12.01
CA ILE A 16 2.92 -6.72 12.29
C ILE A 16 2.58 -6.58 13.76
N SER A 17 1.31 -6.44 14.08
CA SER A 17 0.81 -6.45 15.44
C SER A 17 -0.36 -7.41 15.60
N ALA A 18 -0.46 -8.00 16.77
CA ALA A 18 -1.60 -8.78 17.21
C ALA A 18 -2.16 -8.13 18.48
N THR A 19 -3.47 -7.93 18.52
CA THR A 19 -4.19 -7.55 19.73
C THR A 19 -4.99 -8.76 20.19
N ILE A 20 -4.69 -9.26 21.39
CA ILE A 20 -5.34 -10.44 21.97
C ILE A 20 -6.18 -10.01 23.16
N ALA A 21 -7.38 -10.56 23.28
CA ALA A 21 -8.20 -10.51 24.48
C ALA A 21 -8.33 -11.89 25.12
N ALA A 22 -8.49 -11.90 26.44
CA ALA A 22 -8.87 -13.07 27.22
C ALA A 22 -9.98 -12.69 28.21
N GLU A 23 -10.98 -13.56 28.36
CA GLU A 23 -12.09 -13.33 29.30
C GLU A 23 -11.63 -13.40 30.75
N SER A 24 -10.80 -14.40 31.06
CA SER A 24 -10.27 -14.68 32.39
C SER A 24 -8.83 -15.18 32.31
N LEU A 25 -7.97 -14.72 33.21
CA LEU A 25 -6.60 -15.24 33.36
C LEU A 25 -6.55 -16.54 34.16
N ALA A 26 -7.66 -16.94 34.80
CA ALA A 26 -7.77 -18.24 35.47
C ALA A 26 -7.89 -19.40 34.45
N THR A 27 -8.43 -19.11 33.26
CA THR A 27 -8.49 -20.01 32.11
C THR A 27 -7.86 -19.27 30.92
N PRO A 28 -6.52 -19.23 30.84
CA PRO A 28 -5.80 -18.30 29.97
C PRO A 28 -5.88 -18.76 28.51
N VAL A 29 -7.01 -18.54 27.87
CA VAL A 29 -7.25 -18.79 26.44
C VAL A 29 -7.53 -17.48 25.71
N ILE A 30 -7.20 -17.46 24.42
CA ILE A 30 -7.53 -16.37 23.50
C ILE A 30 -9.04 -16.35 23.31
N SER A 31 -9.72 -15.29 23.74
CA SER A 31 -11.14 -15.09 23.41
C SER A 31 -11.30 -14.42 22.05
N GLU A 32 -10.45 -13.41 21.78
CA GLU A 32 -10.43 -12.68 20.52
C GLU A 32 -8.98 -12.37 20.13
N VAL A 33 -8.70 -12.34 18.84
CA VAL A 33 -7.45 -11.86 18.28
C VAL A 33 -7.73 -11.06 17.02
N SER A 34 -6.99 -9.97 16.83
CA SER A 34 -6.97 -9.24 15.57
C SER A 34 -5.56 -8.90 15.16
N PHE A 35 -5.31 -8.91 13.85
CA PHE A 35 -4.02 -8.56 13.26
C PHE A 35 -4.08 -7.24 12.51
N ASP A 36 -3.04 -6.42 12.66
CA ASP A 36 -2.88 -5.21 11.87
C ASP A 36 -1.41 -4.89 11.59
N GLY A 37 -1.15 -4.17 10.50
CA GLY A 37 0.22 -3.83 10.14
C GLY A 37 0.41 -3.24 8.75
N ASP A 38 1.68 -3.02 8.42
CA ASP A 38 2.16 -2.55 7.11
C ASP A 38 2.51 -3.76 6.24
N PHE A 39 1.47 -4.49 5.81
CA PHE A 39 1.60 -5.62 4.89
C PHE A 39 0.55 -5.55 3.77
N PHE A 40 0.68 -6.43 2.79
CA PHE A 40 -0.28 -6.62 1.72
C PHE A 40 -0.85 -8.03 1.82
N ALA A 41 -2.11 -8.18 1.44
CA ALA A 41 -2.74 -9.46 1.24
C ALA A 41 -3.62 -9.40 0.00
N ASP A 42 -3.47 -10.39 -0.87
CA ASP A 42 -4.29 -10.55 -2.07
C ASP A 42 -4.98 -11.93 -2.00
N ASP A 43 -6.25 -11.97 -2.37
CA ASP A 43 -7.04 -13.19 -2.48
C ASP A 43 -7.23 -13.53 -3.96
N ASP A 44 -6.72 -14.69 -4.37
CA ASP A 44 -6.83 -15.22 -5.73
C ASP A 44 -8.26 -15.59 -6.15
N LEU A 45 -9.25 -15.50 -5.25
CA LEU A 45 -10.68 -15.68 -5.52
C LEU A 45 -11.46 -14.37 -5.64
N GLY A 46 -10.83 -13.22 -5.37
CA GLY A 46 -11.37 -11.89 -5.65
C GLY A 46 -12.28 -11.34 -4.56
N GLY A 47 -12.28 -11.99 -3.39
CA GLY A 47 -12.83 -11.44 -2.17
C GLY A 47 -12.01 -10.28 -1.61
N ASP A 48 -12.54 -9.65 -0.56
CA ASP A 48 -11.71 -8.81 0.30
C ASP A 48 -10.76 -9.74 1.08
N ALA A 49 -9.47 -9.68 0.75
CA ALA A 49 -8.44 -10.39 1.50
C ALA A 49 -8.56 -10.08 3.00
N SER A 50 -8.59 -11.12 3.83
CA SER A 50 -8.88 -11.01 5.25
C SER A 50 -8.12 -12.06 6.06
N LEU A 51 -7.69 -11.67 7.26
CA LEU A 51 -7.07 -12.58 8.23
C LEU A 51 -8.08 -13.28 9.15
N THR A 52 -9.39 -13.05 8.99
CA THR A 52 -10.44 -13.69 9.81
C THR A 52 -10.31 -15.22 9.93
N PRO A 53 -9.96 -16.00 8.88
CA PRO A 53 -9.73 -17.44 9.05
C PRO A 53 -8.61 -17.77 10.05
N VAL A 54 -7.53 -16.99 10.03
CA VAL A 54 -6.40 -17.11 10.96
C VAL A 54 -6.84 -16.70 12.37
N GLU A 55 -7.58 -15.60 12.49
CA GLU A 55 -8.10 -15.10 13.77
C GLU A 55 -9.03 -16.12 14.44
N HIS A 56 -10.00 -16.66 13.70
CA HIS A 56 -10.89 -17.72 14.17
C HIS A 56 -10.14 -19.00 14.56
N ALA A 57 -9.08 -19.35 13.83
CA ALA A 57 -8.28 -20.53 14.14
C ALA A 57 -7.53 -20.41 15.47
N LEU A 58 -7.29 -19.18 15.93
CA LEU A 58 -6.59 -18.87 17.18
C LEU A 58 -7.52 -18.69 18.38
N SER A 59 -8.81 -18.38 18.16
CA SER A 59 -9.80 -18.33 19.23
C SER A 59 -9.92 -19.67 19.96
N GLY A 60 -9.97 -19.61 21.29
CA GLY A 60 -10.02 -20.76 22.19
C GLY A 60 -8.68 -21.40 22.51
N LEU A 61 -7.57 -20.94 21.91
CA LEU A 61 -6.25 -21.53 22.14
C LEU A 61 -5.60 -21.01 23.43
N PRO A 62 -4.79 -21.83 24.13
CA PRO A 62 -4.08 -21.41 25.33
C PRO A 62 -3.07 -20.28 25.07
N LEU A 63 -3.08 -19.24 25.91
CA LEU A 63 -2.11 -18.14 25.90
C LEU A 63 -0.67 -18.64 26.11
N THR A 64 -0.50 -19.79 26.77
CA THR A 64 0.79 -20.40 27.13
C THR A 64 1.43 -21.23 26.01
N TRP A 65 0.79 -21.34 24.84
CA TRP A 65 1.37 -22.01 23.69
C TRP A 65 2.75 -21.45 23.31
N SER A 66 3.61 -22.35 22.81
CA SER A 66 4.94 -21.95 22.34
C SER A 66 4.84 -21.15 21.04
N LEU A 67 5.93 -20.48 20.65
CA LEU A 67 5.99 -19.82 19.35
C LEU A 67 5.74 -20.81 18.20
N GLN A 68 6.30 -22.03 18.31
CA GLN A 68 6.17 -23.06 17.30
C GLN A 68 4.70 -23.51 17.15
N ASP A 69 4.00 -23.74 18.26
CA ASP A 69 2.59 -24.16 18.25
C ASP A 69 1.70 -23.11 17.55
N TYR A 70 1.90 -21.83 17.89
CA TYR A 70 1.20 -20.74 17.21
C TYR A 70 1.55 -20.66 15.72
N GLN A 71 2.84 -20.82 15.37
CA GLN A 71 3.29 -20.75 13.97
C GLN A 71 2.68 -21.87 13.14
N GLU A 72 2.68 -23.11 13.62
CA GLU A 72 2.10 -24.26 12.92
C GLU A 72 0.59 -24.10 12.73
N ARG A 73 -0.10 -23.62 13.77
CA ARG A 73 -1.54 -23.36 13.70
C ARG A 73 -1.89 -22.25 12.73
N ILE A 74 -1.15 -21.14 12.74
CA ILE A 74 -1.35 -20.03 11.82
C ILE A 74 -1.06 -20.47 10.39
N ALA A 75 0.05 -21.19 10.15
CA ALA A 75 0.40 -21.69 8.82
C ALA A 75 -0.70 -22.62 8.25
N ALA A 76 -1.30 -23.47 9.09
CA ALA A 76 -2.41 -24.33 8.69
C ALA A 76 -3.73 -23.58 8.46
N ALA A 77 -3.88 -22.37 9.03
CA ALA A 77 -5.10 -21.57 8.94
C ALA A 77 -5.08 -20.53 7.80
N ILE A 78 -3.89 -20.21 7.27
CA ILE A 78 -3.76 -19.34 6.09
C ILE A 78 -4.37 -20.07 4.89
N PRO A 79 -5.43 -19.52 4.26
CA PRO A 79 -6.01 -20.12 3.06
C PRO A 79 -4.99 -20.22 1.94
N ALA A 80 -5.03 -21.32 1.17
CA ALA A 80 -4.08 -21.55 0.07
C ALA A 80 -4.13 -20.48 -1.04
N ASN A 81 -5.25 -19.76 -1.13
CA ASN A 81 -5.51 -18.67 -2.08
C ASN A 81 -5.15 -17.27 -1.52
N LEU A 82 -4.72 -17.17 -0.25
CA LEU A 82 -4.35 -15.91 0.38
C LEU A 82 -2.84 -15.72 0.32
N HIS A 83 -2.40 -14.73 -0.46
CA HIS A 83 -0.98 -14.37 -0.56
C HIS A 83 -0.68 -13.22 0.37
N LEU A 84 0.25 -13.43 1.31
CA LEU A 84 0.71 -12.42 2.25
C LEU A 84 2.08 -11.88 1.83
N GLU A 85 2.20 -10.56 1.75
CA GLU A 85 3.39 -9.87 1.26
C GLU A 85 3.89 -8.88 2.31
N GLY A 86 5.05 -9.19 2.89
CA GLY A 86 5.55 -8.47 4.05
C GLY A 86 4.94 -8.92 5.37
N THR A 87 4.49 -10.16 5.46
CA THR A 87 4.27 -10.90 6.70
C THR A 87 4.29 -12.39 6.37
N ASP A 88 4.48 -13.23 7.37
CA ASP A 88 4.36 -14.68 7.26
C ASP A 88 3.77 -15.27 8.55
N ALA A 89 3.56 -16.59 8.57
CA ALA A 89 3.02 -17.27 9.75
C ALA A 89 3.89 -17.08 11.00
N ARG A 90 5.21 -16.97 10.85
CA ARG A 90 6.14 -16.78 11.96
C ARG A 90 6.03 -15.37 12.55
N ALA A 91 5.94 -14.35 11.72
CA ALA A 91 5.77 -12.95 12.13
C ALA A 91 4.45 -12.75 12.88
N LEU A 92 3.35 -13.33 12.35
CA LEU A 92 2.05 -13.35 13.03
C LEU A 92 2.14 -14.07 14.38
N ALA A 93 2.78 -15.25 14.43
CA ALA A 93 2.97 -16.01 15.66
C ALA A 93 3.82 -15.27 16.70
N LEU A 94 4.87 -14.56 16.28
CA LEU A 94 5.69 -13.71 17.16
C LEU A 94 4.87 -12.57 17.76
N ALA A 95 4.02 -11.92 16.97
CA ALA A 95 3.13 -10.87 17.46
C ALA A 95 2.13 -11.43 18.48
N VAL A 96 1.52 -12.58 18.20
CA VAL A 96 0.62 -13.30 19.12
C VAL A 96 1.35 -13.67 20.41
N ARG A 97 2.52 -14.29 20.32
CA ARG A 97 3.29 -14.74 21.48
C ARG A 97 3.70 -13.59 22.40
N ARG A 98 4.04 -12.44 21.82
CA ARG A 98 4.35 -11.19 22.56
C ARG A 98 3.11 -10.62 23.25
N ALA A 99 1.94 -10.67 22.60
CA ALA A 99 0.69 -10.24 23.22
C ALA A 99 0.31 -11.17 24.37
N ALA A 100 0.34 -12.49 24.14
CA ALA A 100 0.00 -13.50 25.13
C ALA A 100 0.93 -13.46 26.35
N GLY A 101 2.25 -13.34 26.15
CA GLY A 101 3.24 -13.24 27.23
C GLY A 101 2.96 -12.08 28.20
N LYS A 102 2.51 -10.93 27.68
CA LYS A 102 2.10 -9.78 28.50
C LYS A 102 0.87 -10.10 29.38
N LEU A 103 -0.07 -10.91 28.89
CA LEU A 103 -1.27 -11.29 29.65
C LEU A 103 -0.96 -12.30 30.75
N VAL A 104 -0.07 -13.26 30.50
CA VAL A 104 0.29 -14.30 31.48
C VAL A 104 1.39 -13.87 32.46
N GLY A 105 1.83 -12.61 32.40
CA GLY A 105 2.83 -12.07 33.31
C GLY A 105 4.23 -12.65 33.13
N GLU A 106 4.51 -13.22 31.95
CA GLU A 106 5.87 -13.60 31.60
C GLU A 106 6.71 -12.33 31.51
N GLN A 107 7.72 -12.23 32.37
CA GLN A 107 8.75 -11.23 32.18
C GLN A 107 9.29 -11.42 30.78
N ALA A 108 9.35 -10.34 30.01
CA ALA A 108 10.07 -10.36 28.76
C ALA A 108 11.48 -10.87 29.09
N GLN A 109 11.80 -12.11 28.71
CA GLN A 109 13.19 -12.48 28.54
C GLN A 109 13.70 -11.52 27.47
N GLU A 110 14.36 -10.45 27.89
CA GLU A 110 15.31 -9.70 27.09
C GLU A 110 16.49 -10.63 26.75
N SER A 111 16.23 -11.70 26.00
CA SER A 111 17.22 -12.63 25.47
C SER A 111 16.61 -13.53 24.38
N VAL A 112 15.93 -12.92 23.43
CA VAL A 112 16.57 -12.93 22.11
C VAL A 112 17.05 -11.51 21.95
N ALA A 113 18.35 -11.34 21.81
CA ALA A 113 18.92 -10.07 21.37
C ALA A 113 18.05 -9.49 20.26
N SER A 114 18.02 -8.18 20.17
CA SER A 114 17.61 -7.45 18.98
C SER A 114 18.05 -8.13 17.67
N GLU A 115 17.27 -9.12 17.22
CA GLU A 115 16.90 -9.30 15.82
C GLU A 115 15.71 -8.39 15.49
N ALA A 116 15.47 -7.35 16.31
CA ALA A 116 15.44 -6.04 15.70
C ALA A 116 16.78 -5.89 14.97
N GLY A 117 16.85 -6.47 13.76
CA GLY A 117 17.92 -6.15 12.87
C GLY A 117 18.02 -4.64 12.93
N THR A 118 19.23 -4.15 13.08
CA THR A 118 19.59 -2.82 12.60
C THR A 118 19.41 -2.73 11.08
N GLY A 119 18.43 -3.48 10.52
CA GLY A 119 17.93 -3.54 9.18
C GLY A 119 17.54 -2.14 8.79
N LYS A 120 18.58 -1.37 8.48
CA LYS A 120 18.66 -0.74 7.19
C LYS A 120 18.01 -1.74 6.25
N LYS A 121 16.87 -1.34 5.68
CA LYS A 121 16.44 -1.87 4.39
C LYS A 121 17.70 -2.18 3.58
N PRO A 122 17.80 -3.36 2.95
CA PRO A 122 18.94 -3.69 2.11
C PRO A 122 19.37 -2.43 1.39
N GLY A 123 20.63 -2.04 1.58
CA GLY A 123 21.14 -0.84 0.94
C GLY A 123 20.78 -0.93 -0.54
N LEU A 124 20.38 0.20 -1.12
CA LEU A 124 20.07 0.30 -2.55
C LEU A 124 21.06 -0.58 -3.33
N PRO A 125 20.58 -1.55 -4.14
CA PRO A 125 21.44 -2.35 -4.99
C PRO A 125 22.42 -1.43 -5.73
N GLN A 126 23.69 -1.84 -5.87
CA GLN A 126 24.72 -0.98 -6.48
C GLN A 126 24.33 -0.54 -7.90
N ASP A 127 23.47 -1.31 -8.55
CA ASP A 127 22.92 -1.15 -9.89
C ASP A 127 21.49 -0.57 -9.92
N ALA A 128 20.88 -0.19 -8.79
CA ALA A 128 19.50 0.33 -8.77
C ALA A 128 19.29 1.58 -9.65
N PHE A 129 20.38 2.32 -9.90
CA PHE A 129 20.40 3.49 -10.79
C PHE A 129 20.99 3.20 -12.17
N ASP A 130 21.42 1.96 -12.43
CA ASP A 130 21.83 1.53 -13.75
C ASP A 130 20.59 1.45 -14.65
N THR A 131 20.57 2.26 -15.70
CA THR A 131 19.50 2.27 -16.70
C THR A 131 19.52 1.02 -17.56
N GLY A 132 20.61 0.26 -17.58
CA GLY A 132 20.72 -1.01 -18.29
C GLY A 132 20.07 -2.19 -17.57
N ASN A 133 19.97 -2.15 -16.24
CA ASN A 133 19.70 -3.33 -15.41
C ASN A 133 18.33 -3.34 -14.73
N LEU A 134 17.27 -2.89 -15.43
CA LEU A 134 15.87 -3.06 -14.97
C LEU A 134 15.38 -4.51 -15.02
N THR A 135 16.29 -5.46 -15.30
CA THR A 135 15.97 -6.86 -15.56
C THR A 135 16.20 -7.72 -14.32
N SER A 136 15.14 -8.36 -13.83
CA SER A 136 15.27 -9.55 -12.97
C SER A 136 15.37 -10.81 -13.85
N SER A 137 15.52 -11.99 -13.24
CA SER A 137 15.48 -13.26 -13.98
C SER A 137 14.19 -13.46 -14.80
N ASN A 138 13.10 -12.77 -14.45
CA ASN A 138 11.77 -13.03 -14.99
C ASN A 138 11.15 -11.84 -15.76
N LEU A 139 11.80 -10.67 -15.79
CA LEU A 139 11.30 -9.48 -16.51
C LEU A 139 12.42 -8.81 -17.30
N SER A 140 12.56 -9.16 -18.59
CA SER A 140 13.49 -8.47 -19.49
C SER A 140 12.92 -7.15 -20.01
N TRP A 141 13.77 -6.27 -20.56
CA TRP A 141 13.34 -5.04 -21.21
C TRP A 141 12.39 -5.26 -22.39
N ASP A 142 12.64 -6.30 -23.19
CA ASP A 142 11.80 -6.65 -24.33
C ASP A 142 10.42 -7.15 -23.87
N GLU A 143 10.40 -7.98 -22.82
CA GLU A 143 9.16 -8.46 -22.22
C GLU A 143 8.35 -7.32 -21.61
N LEU A 144 9.01 -6.41 -20.90
CA LEU A 144 8.42 -5.20 -20.34
C LEU A 144 7.77 -4.34 -21.43
N LYS A 145 8.52 -4.01 -22.49
CA LYS A 145 7.99 -3.23 -23.63
C LYS A 145 6.85 -3.95 -24.33
N ARG A 146 6.96 -5.26 -24.54
CA ARG A 146 5.90 -6.08 -25.16
C ARG A 146 4.61 -6.00 -24.35
N ARG A 147 4.68 -6.14 -23.03
CA ARG A 147 3.51 -6.04 -22.14
C ARG A 147 2.87 -4.66 -22.21
N TRP A 148 3.66 -3.59 -22.09
CA TRP A 148 3.14 -2.22 -22.18
C TRP A 148 2.50 -1.92 -23.55
N ASN A 149 3.15 -2.33 -24.65
CA ASN A 149 2.63 -2.14 -26.01
C ASN A 149 1.39 -2.98 -26.33
N SER A 150 1.06 -3.98 -25.51
CA SER A 150 -0.13 -4.82 -25.69
C SER A 150 -1.41 -4.26 -25.07
N LEU A 151 -1.30 -3.20 -24.25
CA LEU A 151 -2.43 -2.58 -23.59
C LEU A 151 -3.18 -1.63 -24.53
N ASP A 152 -4.52 -1.71 -24.56
CA ASP A 152 -5.34 -0.53 -24.90
C ASP A 152 -5.28 0.42 -23.69
N LEU A 153 -4.27 1.28 -23.69
CA LEU A 153 -3.98 2.19 -22.59
C LEU A 153 -4.50 3.59 -22.87
N ALA A 154 -5.25 4.10 -21.91
CA ALA A 154 -5.73 5.47 -21.85
C ALA A 154 -4.99 6.26 -20.75
N ILE A 155 -5.04 7.59 -20.83
CA ILE A 155 -4.49 8.49 -19.81
C ILE A 155 -5.45 9.62 -19.45
N VAL A 156 -5.74 9.79 -18.16
CA VAL A 156 -6.26 11.06 -17.63
C VAL A 156 -5.06 11.96 -17.36
N GLU A 157 -4.95 13.02 -18.14
CA GLU A 157 -3.85 13.98 -18.10
C GLU A 157 -3.78 14.72 -16.75
N PRO A 158 -2.60 15.26 -16.37
CA PRO A 158 -2.48 16.17 -15.24
C PRO A 158 -3.51 17.29 -15.29
N GLN A 159 -4.18 17.53 -14.15
CA GLN A 159 -5.24 18.53 -14.07
C GLN A 159 -4.70 19.92 -14.41
N THR A 160 -5.49 20.68 -15.16
CA THR A 160 -5.24 22.11 -15.35
C THR A 160 -5.85 22.91 -14.20
N SER A 161 -5.40 24.14 -13.98
CA SER A 161 -5.90 25.00 -12.89
C SER A 161 -7.41 25.30 -12.94
N ALA A 162 -8.11 24.94 -14.01
CA ALA A 162 -9.55 25.09 -14.15
C ALA A 162 -10.36 23.91 -13.57
N GLN A 163 -9.74 22.77 -13.31
CA GLN A 163 -10.41 21.58 -12.75
C GLN A 163 -10.24 21.55 -11.24
N GLN A 164 -11.35 21.42 -10.51
CA GLN A 164 -11.30 21.25 -9.06
C GLN A 164 -10.90 19.80 -8.73
N PRO A 165 -9.84 19.59 -7.93
CA PRO A 165 -9.49 18.26 -7.44
C PRO A 165 -10.63 17.65 -6.62
N PHE A 166 -10.66 16.32 -6.50
CA PHE A 166 -11.65 15.64 -5.68
C PHE A 166 -11.20 15.54 -4.22
N GLU A 167 -12.19 15.51 -3.31
CA GLU A 167 -11.95 15.25 -1.88
C GLU A 167 -11.36 13.84 -1.65
N PRO A 168 -10.60 13.62 -0.57
CA PRO A 168 -9.90 12.37 -0.31
C PRO A 168 -10.77 11.11 -0.43
N ALA A 169 -12.00 11.14 0.10
CA ALA A 169 -12.93 10.00 0.00
C ALA A 169 -13.35 9.69 -1.44
N MET A 170 -13.55 10.73 -2.26
CA MET A 170 -13.89 10.60 -3.66
C MET A 170 -12.70 10.05 -4.46
N GLN A 171 -11.47 10.44 -4.14
CA GLN A 171 -10.29 9.88 -4.82
C GLN A 171 -10.18 8.37 -4.67
N MET A 172 -10.38 7.86 -3.45
CA MET A 172 -10.37 6.42 -3.19
C MET A 172 -11.52 5.70 -3.92
N ALA A 173 -12.70 6.31 -3.96
CA ALA A 173 -13.86 5.75 -4.64
C ALA A 173 -13.66 5.66 -6.16
N VAL A 174 -13.10 6.70 -6.79
CA VAL A 174 -12.86 6.68 -8.24
C VAL A 174 -11.87 5.58 -8.61
N ASP A 175 -10.80 5.39 -7.84
CA ASP A 175 -9.84 4.31 -8.09
C ASP A 175 -10.48 2.92 -7.94
N GLU A 176 -11.34 2.71 -6.93
CA GLU A 176 -12.05 1.44 -6.77
C GLU A 176 -13.04 1.18 -7.92
N VAL A 177 -13.81 2.18 -8.35
CA VAL A 177 -14.76 2.02 -9.47
C VAL A 177 -14.03 1.72 -10.77
N ILE A 178 -12.92 2.41 -11.06
CA ILE A 178 -12.10 2.15 -12.25
C ILE A 178 -11.52 0.73 -12.19
N ALA A 179 -11.01 0.31 -11.04
CA ALA A 179 -10.49 -1.04 -10.85
C ALA A 179 -11.56 -2.10 -11.08
N GLU A 180 -12.76 -1.91 -10.53
CA GLU A 180 -13.87 -2.85 -10.67
C GLU A 180 -14.42 -2.93 -12.11
N ARG A 181 -14.49 -1.79 -12.81
CA ARG A 181 -14.89 -1.77 -14.23
C ARG A 181 -13.81 -2.37 -15.14
N THR A 182 -12.54 -2.09 -14.87
CA THR A 182 -11.42 -2.73 -15.58
C THR A 182 -11.43 -4.24 -15.35
N ARG A 183 -11.70 -4.69 -14.12
CA ARG A 183 -11.83 -6.10 -13.75
C ARG A 183 -12.88 -6.83 -14.58
N LYS A 184 -13.96 -6.14 -14.95
CA LYS A 184 -15.05 -6.64 -15.79
C LYS A 184 -14.82 -6.45 -17.30
N GLY A 185 -13.75 -5.78 -17.70
CA GLY A 185 -13.51 -5.42 -19.11
C GLY A 185 -14.39 -4.28 -19.62
N GLU A 186 -15.01 -3.50 -18.73
CA GLU A 186 -15.90 -2.39 -19.05
C GLU A 186 -15.15 -1.05 -19.22
N MET A 187 -13.87 -1.01 -18.84
CA MET A 187 -12.98 0.12 -19.03
C MET A 187 -11.62 -0.34 -19.58
N PRO A 188 -10.94 0.51 -20.37
CA PRO A 188 -9.58 0.24 -20.82
C PRO A 188 -8.60 0.27 -19.65
N ALA A 189 -7.36 -0.19 -19.89
CA ALA A 189 -6.27 0.12 -18.99
C ALA A 189 -6.12 1.65 -18.90
N LEU A 190 -5.80 2.18 -17.72
CA LEU A 190 -5.82 3.62 -17.47
C LEU A 190 -4.67 4.06 -16.58
N ILE A 191 -3.86 5.01 -17.07
CA ILE A 191 -3.08 5.91 -16.22
C ILE A 191 -3.97 7.08 -15.83
N ARG A 192 -4.03 7.43 -14.56
CA ARG A 192 -4.81 8.53 -14.05
C ARG A 192 -3.93 9.43 -13.20
N PHE A 193 -3.62 10.62 -13.69
CA PHE A 193 -3.10 11.68 -12.84
C PHE A 193 -4.25 12.36 -12.09
N TRP A 194 -4.05 12.64 -10.80
CA TRP A 194 -5.05 13.30 -9.98
C TRP A 194 -4.42 14.04 -8.79
N GLU A 195 -5.19 14.96 -8.21
CA GLU A 195 -4.72 15.86 -7.15
C GLU A 195 -5.63 15.80 -5.92
N TRP A 196 -5.09 16.24 -4.77
CA TRP A 196 -5.82 16.28 -3.50
C TRP A 196 -6.52 17.63 -3.33
N ALA A 197 -7.84 17.63 -3.07
CA ALA A 197 -8.56 18.87 -2.76
C ALA A 197 -8.24 19.41 -1.35
N SER A 198 -7.92 18.52 -0.42
CA SER A 198 -7.65 18.83 0.98
C SER A 198 -6.54 17.94 1.56
N PRO A 199 -5.86 18.35 2.65
CA PRO A 199 -4.88 17.52 3.35
C PRO A 199 -5.49 16.21 3.83
N ALA A 200 -4.72 15.12 3.70
CA ALA A 200 -5.21 13.80 4.08
C ALA A 200 -4.13 12.90 4.71
N VAL A 201 -4.60 11.98 5.55
CA VAL A 201 -3.89 10.75 5.90
C VAL A 201 -4.61 9.58 5.27
N ILE A 202 -3.85 8.76 4.53
CA ILE A 202 -4.35 7.56 3.86
C ILE A 202 -3.74 6.35 4.54
N ILE A 203 -4.54 5.60 5.28
CA ILE A 203 -4.10 4.34 5.92
C ILE A 203 -4.38 3.15 4.99
N GLY A 204 -3.50 2.16 5.03
CA GLY A 204 -3.66 0.91 4.28
C GLY A 204 -4.77 0.03 4.82
N LEU A 205 -5.24 -0.90 4.00
CA LEU A 205 -6.38 -1.78 4.29
C LEU A 205 -6.25 -2.53 5.62
N PHE A 206 -5.04 -3.00 5.96
CA PHE A 206 -4.75 -3.79 7.17
C PHE A 206 -4.20 -2.96 8.34
N GLN A 207 -4.11 -1.64 8.22
CA GLN A 207 -3.55 -0.81 9.29
C GLN A 207 -4.60 -0.46 10.36
N SER A 208 -4.17 -0.42 11.62
CA SER A 208 -5.03 0.06 12.71
C SER A 208 -5.07 1.59 12.76
N LEU A 209 -6.26 2.18 12.61
CA LEU A 209 -6.43 3.64 12.65
C LEU A 209 -5.84 4.27 13.92
N SER A 210 -6.07 3.65 15.08
CA SER A 210 -5.61 4.16 16.37
C SER A 210 -4.10 3.96 16.59
N ALA A 211 -3.50 2.94 15.96
CA ALA A 211 -2.07 2.72 16.01
C ALA A 211 -1.32 3.72 15.12
N GLU A 212 -1.88 4.04 13.94
CA GLU A 212 -1.21 4.85 12.93
C GLU A 212 -1.44 6.35 13.07
N VAL A 213 -2.60 6.78 13.57
CA VAL A 213 -3.03 8.18 13.46
C VAL A 213 -3.39 8.78 14.81
N ASN A 214 -2.83 9.96 15.08
CA ASN A 214 -3.32 10.85 16.12
C ASN A 214 -4.56 11.60 15.60
N MET A 215 -5.73 10.99 15.80
CA MET A 215 -7.02 11.53 15.33
C MET A 215 -7.34 12.91 15.89
N GLN A 216 -6.85 13.25 17.08
CA GLN A 216 -7.02 14.59 17.64
C GLN A 216 -6.21 15.61 16.83
N ALA A 217 -4.91 15.37 16.64
CA ALA A 217 -4.06 16.26 15.84
C ALA A 217 -4.52 16.36 14.38
N ALA A 218 -5.03 15.28 13.79
CA ALA A 218 -5.62 15.29 12.45
C ALA A 218 -6.81 16.27 12.38
N ARG A 219 -7.75 16.19 13.33
CA ARG A 219 -8.94 17.07 13.39
C ARG A 219 -8.57 18.53 13.60
N GLU A 220 -7.67 18.81 14.53
CA GLU A 220 -7.21 20.18 14.84
C GLU A 220 -6.56 20.86 13.63
N ARG A 221 -5.97 20.07 12.73
CA ARG A 221 -5.32 20.53 11.50
C ARG A 221 -6.20 20.47 10.25
N GLY A 222 -7.46 20.05 10.39
CA GLY A 222 -8.38 19.90 9.24
C GLY A 222 -7.96 18.81 8.25
N ILE A 223 -7.25 17.77 8.72
CA ILE A 223 -6.77 16.67 7.89
C ILE A 223 -7.82 15.56 7.86
N THR A 224 -8.24 15.18 6.65
CA THR A 224 -9.17 14.07 6.44
C THR A 224 -8.42 12.75 6.55
N VAL A 225 -9.00 11.76 7.25
CA VAL A 225 -8.41 10.41 7.35
C VAL A 225 -9.26 9.43 6.56
N VAL A 226 -8.67 8.78 5.56
CA VAL A 226 -9.33 7.78 4.71
C VAL A 226 -8.57 6.46 4.73
N ARG A 227 -9.30 5.35 4.57
CA ARG A 227 -8.73 4.02 4.36
C ARG A 227 -8.85 3.64 2.89
N ARG A 228 -7.73 3.23 2.28
CA ARG A 228 -7.70 2.72 0.90
C ARG A 228 -7.96 1.21 0.86
N ILE A 229 -8.34 0.70 -0.29
CA ILE A 229 -8.57 -0.73 -0.55
C ILE A 229 -7.30 -1.56 -0.79
N THR A 230 -6.14 -0.93 -0.79
CA THR A 230 -4.83 -1.59 -0.97
C THR A 230 -4.09 -1.70 0.37
N GLY A 231 -3.17 -2.66 0.49
CA GLY A 231 -2.31 -2.80 1.66
C GLY A 231 -1.22 -1.71 1.77
N GLY A 232 -0.26 -1.93 2.65
CA GLY A 232 0.90 -1.05 2.88
C GLY A 232 0.70 0.06 3.92
N GLY A 233 1.75 0.85 4.15
CA GLY A 233 1.80 1.85 5.22
C GLY A 233 0.97 3.12 5.02
N ALA A 234 0.94 3.95 6.05
CA ALA A 234 0.18 5.19 6.05
C ALA A 234 0.91 6.28 5.25
N MET A 235 0.15 7.10 4.52
CA MET A 235 0.66 8.26 3.79
C MET A 235 0.07 9.54 4.36
N PHE A 236 0.88 10.60 4.38
CA PHE A 236 0.46 11.96 4.68
C PHE A 236 0.61 12.79 3.41
N VAL A 237 -0.44 13.49 3.02
CA VAL A 237 -0.48 14.28 1.78
C VAL A 237 -1.09 15.64 2.04
N GLU A 238 -0.57 16.63 1.33
CA GLU A 238 -1.13 17.97 1.27
C GLU A 238 -1.28 18.38 -0.21
N PRO A 239 -2.31 19.18 -0.54
CA PRO A 239 -2.44 19.78 -1.86
C PRO A 239 -1.13 20.50 -2.23
N GLY A 240 -0.61 20.25 -3.43
CA GLY A 240 0.63 20.89 -3.89
C GLY A 240 1.94 20.19 -3.50
N ASN A 241 1.94 19.31 -2.51
CA ASN A 241 3.17 18.69 -1.97
C ASN A 241 3.43 17.29 -2.53
N THR A 242 2.51 16.72 -3.31
CA THR A 242 2.64 15.36 -3.85
C THR A 242 2.32 15.27 -5.33
N ILE A 243 3.00 14.36 -6.02
CA ILE A 243 2.62 13.85 -7.33
C ILE A 243 1.95 12.50 -7.10
N THR A 244 0.70 12.37 -7.53
CA THR A 244 -0.10 11.16 -7.35
C THR A 244 -0.62 10.68 -8.70
N TYR A 245 -0.47 9.39 -8.95
CA TYR A 245 -1.08 8.74 -10.10
C TYR A 245 -1.58 7.35 -9.73
N SER A 246 -2.56 6.87 -10.49
CA SER A 246 -3.04 5.49 -10.43
C SER A 246 -2.91 4.85 -11.81
N LEU A 247 -2.55 3.58 -11.84
CA LEU A 247 -2.48 2.72 -13.00
C LEU A 247 -3.45 1.56 -12.74
N THR A 248 -4.45 1.41 -13.60
CA THR A 248 -5.33 0.24 -13.59
C THR A 248 -5.12 -0.54 -14.88
N VAL A 249 -4.81 -1.84 -14.78
CA VAL A 249 -4.51 -2.72 -15.91
C VAL A 249 -5.20 -4.07 -15.74
N PRO A 250 -5.47 -4.83 -16.81
CA PRO A 250 -5.92 -6.22 -16.72
C PRO A 250 -4.96 -7.09 -15.90
N ARG A 251 -5.46 -8.14 -15.25
CA ARG A 251 -4.63 -9.06 -14.44
C ARG A 251 -3.48 -9.68 -15.25
N ASP A 252 -3.70 -9.93 -16.55
CA ASP A 252 -2.71 -10.51 -17.46
C ASP A 252 -1.45 -9.69 -17.63
N PHE A 253 -1.54 -8.39 -17.36
CA PHE A 253 -0.38 -7.52 -17.42
C PHE A 253 0.76 -8.01 -16.52
N ILE A 254 0.44 -8.62 -15.37
CA ILE A 254 1.43 -9.12 -14.41
C ILE A 254 1.53 -10.66 -14.38
N GLU A 255 0.91 -11.37 -15.32
CA GLU A 255 0.88 -12.83 -15.30
C GLU A 255 2.29 -13.43 -15.35
N GLY A 256 2.55 -14.40 -14.47
CA GLY A 256 3.84 -15.09 -14.33
C GLY A 256 4.92 -14.31 -13.56
N LEU A 257 4.63 -13.09 -13.10
CA LEU A 257 5.56 -12.29 -12.32
C LEU A 257 5.38 -12.53 -10.81
N ASN A 258 6.49 -12.52 -10.06
CA ASN A 258 6.42 -12.36 -8.61
C ASN A 258 5.99 -10.92 -8.27
N SER A 259 5.72 -10.66 -6.99
CA SER A 259 5.22 -9.34 -6.59
C SER A 259 6.19 -8.21 -6.89
N GLU A 260 7.48 -8.38 -6.61
CA GLU A 260 8.49 -7.36 -6.87
C GLU A 260 8.57 -6.99 -8.36
N ASP A 261 8.59 -7.98 -9.24
CA ASP A 261 8.59 -7.77 -10.69
C ASP A 261 7.30 -7.12 -11.18
N ALA A 262 6.15 -7.45 -10.57
CA ALA A 262 4.89 -6.79 -10.87
C ALA A 262 4.89 -5.31 -10.48
N TYR A 263 5.49 -4.93 -9.35
CA TYR A 263 5.68 -3.52 -8.99
C TYR A 263 6.64 -2.82 -9.96
N ARG A 264 7.79 -3.44 -10.26
CA ARG A 264 8.78 -2.91 -11.22
C ARG A 264 8.16 -2.66 -12.60
N LEU A 265 7.37 -3.61 -13.11
CA LEU A 265 6.69 -3.48 -14.40
C LEU A 265 5.75 -2.26 -14.41
N CYS A 266 4.94 -2.10 -13.37
CA CYS A 266 3.97 -1.00 -13.25
C CYS A 266 4.63 0.38 -13.07
N GLU A 267 5.78 0.46 -12.39
CA GLU A 267 6.49 1.71 -12.11
C GLU A 267 7.48 2.14 -13.21
N ALA A 268 7.84 1.25 -14.12
CA ALA A 268 8.92 1.45 -15.09
C ALA A 268 8.80 2.76 -15.89
N TRP A 269 7.60 3.07 -16.37
CA TRP A 269 7.34 4.30 -17.12
C TRP A 269 7.55 5.55 -16.25
N ALA A 270 7.07 5.52 -15.00
CA ALA A 270 7.16 6.65 -14.08
C ALA A 270 8.60 6.90 -13.64
N ILE A 271 9.38 5.84 -13.38
CA ILE A 271 10.81 5.95 -13.08
C ILE A 271 11.57 6.52 -14.28
N GLY A 272 11.28 6.03 -15.49
CA GLY A 272 11.85 6.56 -16.73
C GLY A 272 11.56 8.04 -16.93
N ALA A 273 10.32 8.46 -16.67
CA ALA A 273 9.90 9.85 -16.73
C ALA A 273 10.60 10.76 -15.71
N LEU A 274 10.79 10.30 -14.47
CA LEU A 274 11.54 11.06 -13.47
C LEU A 274 13.01 11.22 -13.88
N ARG A 275 13.61 10.15 -14.41
CA ARG A 275 15.00 10.16 -14.90
C ARG A 275 15.17 11.12 -16.08
N SER A 276 14.19 11.23 -16.99
CA SER A 276 14.27 12.13 -18.15
C SER A 276 14.31 13.60 -17.77
N VAL A 277 13.83 13.96 -16.57
CA VAL A 277 13.91 15.32 -15.99
C VAL A 277 15.01 15.49 -14.95
N GLY A 278 15.97 14.56 -14.90
CA GLY A 278 17.15 14.65 -14.04
C GLY A 278 16.94 14.21 -12.58
N ILE A 279 15.77 13.69 -12.22
CA ILE A 279 15.53 13.11 -10.89
C ILE A 279 16.16 11.71 -10.85
N LYS A 280 17.02 11.47 -9.87
CA LYS A 280 17.68 10.16 -9.68
C LYS A 280 16.70 9.20 -9.00
N ALA A 281 15.75 8.68 -9.76
CA ALA A 281 14.74 7.73 -9.27
C ALA A 281 15.15 6.28 -9.54
N ALA A 282 14.83 5.39 -8.60
CA ALA A 282 14.96 3.94 -8.73
C ALA A 282 13.83 3.23 -7.98
N HIS A 283 13.53 2.01 -8.39
CA HIS A 283 12.67 1.11 -7.63
C HIS A 283 13.46 0.49 -6.48
N ALA A 284 12.85 0.42 -5.30
CA ALA A 284 13.36 -0.31 -4.14
C ALA A 284 12.27 -1.26 -3.62
N PRO A 285 12.56 -2.57 -3.51
CA PRO A 285 11.58 -3.53 -3.07
C PRO A 285 11.03 -3.23 -1.66
N LEU A 286 9.76 -3.53 -1.40
CA LEU A 286 8.80 -4.10 -2.35
C LEU A 286 8.22 -3.06 -3.34
N ASN A 287 8.04 -1.82 -2.88
CA ASN A 287 7.11 -0.86 -3.48
C ASN A 287 7.55 0.60 -3.28
N ASP A 288 8.82 0.85 -2.98
CA ASP A 288 9.34 2.20 -2.76
C ASP A 288 9.94 2.76 -4.05
N VAL A 289 9.72 4.05 -4.29
CA VAL A 289 10.50 4.84 -5.25
C VAL A 289 11.52 5.64 -4.44
N VAL A 290 12.79 5.54 -4.80
CA VAL A 290 13.90 6.08 -4.01
C VAL A 290 14.89 6.87 -4.86
N SER A 291 15.67 7.70 -4.18
CA SER A 291 16.84 8.42 -4.69
C SER A 291 18.06 8.16 -3.79
N PRO A 292 19.26 8.63 -4.18
CA PRO A 292 20.43 8.55 -3.31
C PRO A 292 20.27 9.28 -1.97
N ALA A 293 19.36 10.25 -1.86
CA ALA A 293 19.13 11.02 -0.65
C ALA A 293 17.99 10.47 0.22
N GLY A 294 17.13 9.59 -0.30
CA GLY A 294 16.07 8.95 0.49
C GLY A 294 14.92 8.41 -0.35
N LYS A 295 13.83 8.03 0.31
CA LYS A 295 12.58 7.64 -0.35
C LYS A 295 11.93 8.87 -0.97
N ILE A 296 11.50 8.80 -2.23
CA ILE A 296 10.79 9.90 -2.89
C ILE A 296 9.32 9.58 -3.10
N GLY A 297 8.91 8.31 -2.95
CA GLY A 297 7.52 7.91 -3.02
C GLY A 297 7.34 6.43 -2.74
N GLY A 298 6.11 5.95 -2.84
CA GLY A 298 5.82 4.53 -2.78
C GLY A 298 4.49 4.21 -3.42
N ALA A 299 4.36 2.97 -3.85
CA ALA A 299 3.17 2.45 -4.49
C ALA A 299 2.44 1.45 -3.60
N ALA A 300 1.17 1.20 -3.89
CA ALA A 300 0.45 0.07 -3.34
C ALA A 300 -0.34 -0.62 -4.46
N GLN A 301 -0.56 -1.92 -4.30
CA GLN A 301 -1.33 -2.70 -5.26
C GLN A 301 -2.53 -3.36 -4.59
N ARG A 302 -3.59 -3.56 -5.37
CA ARG A 302 -4.62 -4.57 -5.13
C ARG A 302 -4.81 -5.36 -6.40
N ARG A 303 -4.82 -6.68 -6.27
CA ARG A 303 -4.95 -7.60 -7.41
C ARG A 303 -6.32 -8.27 -7.35
N TYR A 304 -7.09 -8.06 -8.41
CA TYR A 304 -8.34 -8.76 -8.64
C TYR A 304 -8.07 -9.92 -9.60
N PRO A 305 -8.35 -11.16 -9.20
CA PRO A 305 -8.13 -12.31 -10.05
C PRO A 305 -9.10 -12.32 -11.23
N LYS A 306 -8.77 -13.16 -12.20
CA LYS A 306 -9.71 -13.55 -13.23
C LYS A 306 -10.84 -14.35 -12.58
N SER A 307 -12.05 -14.19 -13.10
CA SER A 307 -13.20 -14.99 -12.68
C SER A 307 -14.02 -15.36 -13.90
N GLU A 308 -14.86 -16.39 -13.80
CA GLU A 308 -15.86 -16.63 -14.83
C GLU A 308 -16.80 -15.41 -14.92
N ALA A 309 -17.22 -15.05 -16.13
CA ALA A 309 -18.31 -14.12 -16.29
C ALA A 309 -19.59 -14.78 -15.73
N GLY A 310 -20.39 -14.03 -14.97
CA GLY A 310 -21.64 -14.53 -14.42
C GLY A 310 -22.61 -15.06 -15.48
N ALA A 311 -23.75 -15.59 -15.04
CA ALA A 311 -24.76 -16.25 -15.87
C ALA A 311 -25.12 -15.44 -17.13
N GLY A 312 -24.52 -15.80 -18.27
CA GLY A 312 -24.75 -15.09 -19.53
C GLY A 312 -23.93 -15.61 -20.71
N VAL A 313 -22.66 -16.00 -20.49
CA VAL A 313 -21.82 -16.64 -21.51
C VAL A 313 -20.90 -17.68 -20.86
N PRO A 314 -21.32 -18.97 -20.81
CA PRO A 314 -20.48 -20.06 -20.31
C PRO A 314 -19.12 -20.09 -21.02
N GLY A 315 -18.04 -20.15 -20.24
CA GLY A 315 -16.67 -20.18 -20.76
C GLY A 315 -16.02 -18.83 -21.06
N SER A 316 -16.72 -17.71 -20.82
CA SER A 316 -16.08 -16.38 -20.85
C SER A 316 -15.44 -16.03 -19.51
N VAL A 317 -14.22 -15.50 -19.55
CA VAL A 317 -13.42 -15.16 -18.37
C VAL A 317 -13.29 -13.65 -18.29
N LEU A 318 -13.69 -13.07 -17.15
CA LEU A 318 -13.43 -11.67 -16.85
C LEU A 318 -11.92 -11.45 -16.69
N PRO A 319 -11.37 -10.34 -17.23
CA PRO A 319 -9.93 -10.15 -17.32
C PRO A 319 -9.22 -10.02 -15.97
N GLY A 320 -9.96 -9.78 -14.88
CA GLY A 320 -9.35 -9.38 -13.61
C GLY A 320 -8.71 -7.98 -13.73
N ALA A 321 -8.09 -7.50 -12.67
CA ALA A 321 -7.43 -6.19 -12.69
C ALA A 321 -6.27 -6.11 -11.69
N VAL A 322 -5.37 -5.18 -11.93
CA VAL A 322 -4.41 -4.67 -10.94
C VAL A 322 -4.66 -3.18 -10.82
N LEU A 323 -4.98 -2.74 -9.61
CA LEU A 323 -4.88 -1.33 -9.24
C LEU A 323 -3.50 -1.11 -8.64
N HIS A 324 -2.70 -0.24 -9.26
CA HIS A 324 -1.39 0.19 -8.78
C HIS A 324 -1.40 1.71 -8.65
N HIS A 325 -1.32 2.25 -7.45
CA HIS A 325 -1.31 3.70 -7.23
C HIS A 325 -0.08 4.14 -6.45
N THR A 326 0.43 5.30 -6.82
CA THR A 326 1.73 5.78 -6.39
C THR A 326 1.62 7.22 -5.96
N THR A 327 2.11 7.49 -4.76
CA THR A 327 2.25 8.85 -4.23
C THR A 327 3.72 9.15 -4.04
N MET A 328 4.15 10.26 -4.61
CA MET A 328 5.54 10.72 -4.54
C MET A 328 5.60 12.12 -3.92
N ALA A 329 6.54 12.30 -3.00
CA ALA A 329 6.80 13.56 -2.32
C ALA A 329 7.49 14.53 -3.27
N TYR A 330 6.78 15.59 -3.64
CA TYR A 330 7.37 16.75 -4.28
C TYR A 330 7.96 17.71 -3.22
N ASP A 331 7.23 17.91 -2.13
CA ASP A 331 7.62 18.67 -0.93
C ASP A 331 7.03 17.98 0.32
N ILE A 332 7.45 18.34 1.53
CA ILE A 332 6.93 17.72 2.76
C ILE A 332 6.98 18.63 3.99
N ASP A 333 5.83 18.82 4.66
CA ASP A 333 5.81 19.30 6.05
C ASP A 333 6.07 18.13 7.01
N ALA A 334 7.35 17.85 7.26
CA ALA A 334 7.75 16.78 8.15
C ALA A 334 7.27 16.99 9.60
N VAL A 335 7.06 18.23 10.03
CA VAL A 335 6.57 18.53 11.38
C VAL A 335 5.11 18.13 11.49
N ALA A 336 4.25 18.63 10.59
CA ALA A 336 2.83 18.26 10.55
C ALA A 336 2.65 16.74 10.44
N MET A 337 3.41 16.10 9.53
CA MET A 337 3.37 14.65 9.37
C MET A 337 3.68 13.91 10.69
N THR A 338 4.74 14.28 11.41
CA THR A 338 5.13 13.59 12.66
C THR A 338 4.20 13.84 13.85
N GLN A 339 3.36 14.88 13.79
CA GLN A 339 2.35 15.15 14.81
C GLN A 339 1.07 14.34 14.57
N VAL A 340 0.77 14.07 13.30
CA VAL A 340 -0.46 13.41 12.86
C VAL A 340 -0.27 11.91 12.74
N LEU A 341 0.82 11.46 12.12
CA LEU A 341 1.20 10.05 12.10
C LEU A 341 1.87 9.69 13.42
N ARG A 342 1.55 8.52 13.95
CA ARG A 342 2.19 7.94 15.12
C ARG A 342 3.37 7.09 14.65
N PRO A 343 4.60 7.61 14.60
CA PRO A 343 5.76 6.77 14.32
C PRO A 343 5.86 5.69 15.40
N HIS A 344 6.03 4.43 15.01
CA HIS A 344 6.28 3.36 15.97
C HIS A 344 7.45 3.75 16.89
N GLN A 345 7.19 3.65 18.19
CA GLN A 345 8.06 4.17 19.24
C GLN A 345 9.46 3.58 19.15
N GLU A 346 10.43 4.42 18.79
CA GLU A 346 11.83 4.24 19.20
C GLU A 346 12.70 5.51 19.07
N LYS A 347 12.15 6.69 18.71
CA LYS A 347 12.97 7.91 18.59
C LYS A 347 12.29 9.13 19.20
N LEU A 348 13.01 9.78 20.12
CA LEU A 348 12.73 11.09 20.70
C LEU A 348 12.25 12.09 19.63
N ALA A 349 11.26 12.92 19.96
CA ALA A 349 10.53 13.80 19.03
C ALA A 349 11.43 14.65 18.10
N ALA A 350 12.55 15.20 18.60
CA ALA A 350 13.48 16.00 17.80
C ALA A 350 14.29 15.16 16.79
N HIS A 351 14.61 13.91 17.13
CA HIS A 351 15.22 12.96 16.21
C HIS A 351 14.20 12.39 15.22
N ALA A 352 12.92 12.31 15.59
CA ALA A 352 11.84 11.85 14.71
C ALA A 352 11.61 12.80 13.51
N VAL A 353 11.59 14.12 13.73
CA VAL A 353 11.45 15.12 12.64
C VAL A 353 12.66 15.08 11.71
N LYS A 354 13.88 15.17 12.25
CA LYS A 354 15.11 15.08 11.44
C LYS A 354 15.24 13.74 10.72
N SER A 355 14.81 12.63 11.33
CA SER A 355 14.79 11.31 10.69
C SER A 355 13.69 11.18 9.65
N ALA A 356 12.54 11.83 9.81
CA ALA A 356 11.47 11.83 8.82
C ALA A 356 11.87 12.64 7.58
N ALA A 357 12.38 13.85 7.77
CA ALA A 357 12.89 14.69 6.68
C ALA A 357 14.12 14.07 5.98
N LYS A 358 15.01 13.36 6.69
CA LYS A 358 16.12 12.61 6.06
C LYS A 358 15.68 11.33 5.34
N ARG A 359 14.49 10.82 5.62
CA ARG A 359 13.96 9.61 4.97
C ARG A 359 13.21 9.93 3.68
N VAL A 360 12.74 11.17 3.52
CA VAL A 360 12.00 11.62 2.34
C VAL A 360 12.84 12.64 1.58
N ASP A 361 13.21 12.34 0.35
CA ASP A 361 13.92 13.27 -0.52
C ASP A 361 12.94 13.95 -1.49
N PRO A 362 12.59 15.23 -1.28
CA PRO A 362 11.61 15.91 -2.12
C PRO A 362 12.20 16.16 -3.52
N MET A 363 11.43 15.81 -4.55
CA MET A 363 11.83 15.97 -5.95
C MET A 363 12.22 17.41 -6.30
N LYS A 364 11.59 18.40 -5.64
CA LYS A 364 11.88 19.83 -5.79
C LYS A 364 13.37 20.16 -5.60
N SER A 365 14.07 19.41 -4.75
CA SER A 365 15.49 19.65 -4.45
C SER A 365 16.43 19.15 -5.56
N GLN A 366 15.98 18.21 -6.40
CA GLN A 366 16.81 17.56 -7.41
C GLN A 366 16.66 18.19 -8.80
N SER A 367 15.43 18.48 -9.24
CA SER A 367 15.17 18.93 -10.61
C SER A 367 15.19 20.45 -10.78
N GLY A 368 14.91 21.21 -9.72
CA GLY A 368 14.64 22.66 -9.81
C GLY A 368 13.34 23.00 -10.56
N MET A 369 12.60 21.98 -11.04
CA MET A 369 11.33 22.13 -11.74
C MET A 369 10.18 22.23 -10.75
N SER A 370 9.14 22.97 -11.13
CA SER A 370 7.88 22.96 -10.41
C SER A 370 7.20 21.58 -10.50
N ARG A 371 6.35 21.27 -9.51
CA ARG A 371 5.55 20.04 -9.48
C ARG A 371 4.78 19.81 -10.79
N ARG A 372 4.17 20.88 -11.31
CA ARG A 372 3.39 20.84 -12.54
C ARG A 372 4.27 20.48 -13.74
N GLU A 373 5.45 21.08 -13.87
CA GLU A 373 6.37 20.77 -14.97
C GLU A 373 6.84 19.31 -14.92
N ILE A 374 7.05 18.75 -13.71
CA ILE A 374 7.36 17.32 -13.55
C ILE A 374 6.18 16.46 -14.00
N MET A 375 4.96 16.76 -13.54
CA MET A 375 3.75 16.01 -13.94
C MET A 375 3.52 16.06 -15.46
N GLU A 376 3.68 17.23 -16.08
CA GLU A 376 3.59 17.39 -17.53
C GLU A 376 4.68 16.63 -18.27
N ALA A 377 5.91 16.60 -17.74
CA ALA A 377 6.99 15.80 -18.30
C ALA A 377 6.71 14.29 -18.17
N MET A 378 6.12 13.85 -17.06
CA MET A 378 5.69 12.47 -16.87
C MET A 378 4.60 12.07 -17.86
N ALA A 379 3.61 12.93 -18.08
CA ALA A 379 2.57 12.68 -19.08
C ALA A 379 3.14 12.61 -20.50
N ARG A 380 4.03 13.54 -20.88
CA ARG A 380 4.74 13.49 -22.17
C ARG A 380 5.55 12.20 -22.33
N TYR A 381 6.30 11.81 -21.30
CA TYR A 381 7.07 10.57 -21.32
C TYR A 381 6.16 9.35 -21.45
N ALA A 382 4.98 9.33 -20.82
CA ALA A 382 4.02 8.23 -20.98
C ALA A 382 3.56 8.07 -22.44
N HIS A 383 3.31 9.19 -23.14
CA HIS A 383 2.97 9.19 -24.58
C HIS A 383 4.12 8.69 -25.46
N GLU A 384 5.37 8.96 -25.09
CA GLU A 384 6.55 8.43 -25.79
C GLU A 384 6.79 6.95 -25.46
N PHE A 385 6.51 6.55 -24.23
CA PHE A 385 6.76 5.21 -23.71
C PHE A 385 5.76 4.17 -24.22
N VAL A 386 4.50 4.56 -24.42
CA VAL A 386 3.43 3.69 -24.92
C VAL A 386 2.88 4.23 -26.24
N PRO A 387 3.28 3.65 -27.39
CA PRO A 387 2.71 4.03 -28.68
C PRO A 387 1.19 3.84 -28.70
N GLY A 388 0.46 4.89 -29.10
CA GLY A 388 -1.00 4.84 -29.18
C GLY A 388 -1.73 5.21 -27.87
N LEU A 389 -1.01 5.65 -26.83
CA LEU A 389 -1.62 6.19 -25.62
C LEU A 389 -2.60 7.32 -25.98
N ARG A 390 -3.84 7.20 -25.50
CA ARG A 390 -4.93 8.12 -25.80
C ARG A 390 -5.38 8.89 -24.58
N SER A 391 -5.52 10.21 -24.70
CA SER A 391 -6.12 11.00 -23.63
C SER A 391 -7.57 10.56 -23.37
N TYR A 392 -7.97 10.61 -22.11
CA TYR A 392 -9.23 10.04 -21.64
C TYR A 392 -9.87 10.95 -20.61
N GLN A 393 -11.18 11.12 -20.74
CA GLN A 393 -12.01 11.79 -19.74
C GLN A 393 -12.84 10.74 -19.04
N LEU A 394 -12.85 10.79 -17.71
CA LEU A 394 -13.66 9.86 -16.92
C LEU A 394 -15.14 10.05 -17.27
N PRO A 395 -15.84 8.96 -17.66
CA PRO A 395 -17.26 9.01 -17.92
C PRO A 395 -18.08 9.51 -16.70
N GLU A 396 -19.16 10.24 -16.94
CA GLU A 396 -19.98 10.80 -15.85
C GLU A 396 -20.67 9.71 -15.01
N ASP A 397 -20.98 8.55 -15.59
CA ASP A 397 -21.54 7.41 -14.87
C ASP A 397 -20.52 6.77 -13.92
N VAL A 398 -19.23 6.71 -14.31
CA VAL A 398 -18.11 6.34 -13.41
C VAL A 398 -18.03 7.32 -12.24
N LEU A 399 -18.11 8.62 -12.51
CA LEU A 399 -18.07 9.65 -11.47
C LEU A 399 -19.31 9.64 -10.57
N LYS A 400 -20.48 9.27 -11.11
CA LYS A 400 -21.70 9.09 -10.32
C LYS A 400 -21.56 7.90 -9.36
N GLU A 401 -21.16 6.74 -9.87
CA GLU A 401 -20.92 5.54 -9.07
C GLU A 401 -19.87 5.79 -7.97
N ALA A 402 -18.77 6.48 -8.33
CA ALA A 402 -17.75 6.86 -7.37
C ALA A 402 -18.25 7.81 -6.29
N ARG A 403 -19.16 8.76 -6.60
CA ARG A 403 -19.77 9.62 -5.58
C ARG A 403 -20.63 8.83 -4.59
N GLU A 404 -21.43 7.89 -5.09
CA GLU A 404 -22.26 7.00 -4.27
C GLU A 404 -21.38 6.12 -3.36
N LEU A 405 -20.28 5.58 -3.90
CA LEU A 405 -19.30 4.78 -3.16
C LEU A 405 -18.52 5.63 -2.14
N ALA A 406 -18.14 6.86 -2.49
CA ALA A 406 -17.47 7.77 -1.58
C ALA A 406 -18.32 8.09 -0.36
N GLN A 407 -19.63 8.27 -0.55
CA GLN A 407 -20.57 8.56 0.54
C GLN A 407 -20.84 7.32 1.41
N SER A 408 -21.10 6.17 0.78
CA SER A 408 -21.50 4.93 1.49
C SER A 408 -20.34 4.23 2.19
N LYS A 409 -19.12 4.32 1.64
CA LYS A 409 -17.92 3.61 2.12
C LYS A 409 -16.83 4.55 2.61
N TYR A 410 -16.25 5.38 1.75
CA TYR A 410 -15.01 6.09 2.09
C TYR A 410 -15.17 7.28 3.05
N SER A 411 -16.38 7.82 3.16
CA SER A 411 -16.75 8.82 4.16
C SER A 411 -17.29 8.18 5.45
N ASN A 412 -17.50 6.86 5.47
CA ASN A 412 -18.08 6.15 6.59
C ASN A 412 -17.01 5.83 7.65
N PRO A 413 -17.15 6.32 8.90
CA PRO A 413 -16.19 6.04 9.96
C PRO A 413 -16.00 4.55 10.27
N GLN A 414 -17.01 3.71 10.01
CA GLN A 414 -16.90 2.25 10.19
C GLN A 414 -15.91 1.65 9.19
N TRP A 415 -15.89 2.11 7.94
CA TRP A 415 -14.89 1.70 6.96
C TRP A 415 -13.49 2.18 7.37
N THR A 416 -13.34 3.45 7.73
CA THR A 416 -12.05 3.99 8.16
C THR A 416 -11.52 3.28 9.41
N GLY A 417 -12.40 2.91 10.34
CA GLY A 417 -12.05 2.19 11.58
C GLY A 417 -11.88 0.67 11.43
N ARG A 418 -12.33 0.05 10.33
CA ARG A 418 -12.26 -1.40 10.10
C ARG A 418 -10.81 -1.87 9.99
N ILE A 419 -10.49 -3.03 10.55
CA ILE A 419 -9.27 -3.79 10.23
C ILE A 419 -9.75 -4.99 9.40
N ALA A 420 -9.16 -5.20 8.22
CA ALA A 420 -9.67 -6.13 7.21
C ALA A 420 -9.23 -7.59 7.43
#